data_AF-A0A3A9H2T6-F1
#
_entry.id   AF-A0A3A9H2T6-F1
#
_cell.length_a   1.000
_cell.length_b   1.000
_cell.length_c   1.000
_cell.angle_alpha   90.00
_cell.angle_beta   90.00
_cell.angle_gamma   90.00
#
_symmetry.space_group_name_H-M   'P 1'
#
loop_
_entity.id
_entity.type
_entity.pdbx_description
1 polymer ?
#
loop_
_entity_poly.entity_id
_entity_poly.type
_entity_poly.pdbx_seq_one_letter_code
_entity_poly.pdbx_strand_id
1 'polypeptide(L)'
;MERRRIEQRILYRSFAPKRWDFIKSHICQGGRKLKRKMKIILTYILLSVIFCSSCGDKSRSVAVNTSYEPPEESFCEITALDLDTGEEGAKEVAFSEEDGVCDITEGGTYVLKGDYEGQVRIDAKEYPVHLILENARVKSYHGPALHILSASKVVLTAKEGTENEFQDSPDYGQAGDANGCIYSETDVSINGTGSLLIYGNKKSALSTKGCVKVLEGKIGVQSKKDGIRANDGIFLSPEELEVKSEGNGIVTRKSGKDGKGFLEACGGKISVVAGKNAVLSAGDLFIRDCSLTLKGILSDYSCEGELKIQKGCIANE
;
A
#
# COMPACT_ATOMS: atom_id res chain seq x y z
N MET A 1 57.44 -15.83 -22.20
CA MET A 1 57.82 -17.18 -21.74
C MET A 1 57.20 -17.35 -20.36
N GLU A 2 56.37 -18.33 -20.05
CA GLU A 2 55.96 -19.53 -20.79
C GLU A 2 54.49 -19.84 -20.46
N ARG A 3 53.70 -20.41 -21.39
CA ARG A 3 52.40 -21.00 -21.07
C ARG A 3 52.61 -22.43 -20.56
N ARG A 4 51.71 -22.93 -19.70
CA ARG A 4 51.24 -24.32 -19.81
C ARG A 4 49.87 -24.56 -19.16
N ARG A 5 48.92 -24.99 -19.99
CA ARG A 5 47.67 -25.66 -19.59
C ARG A 5 47.99 -27.12 -19.26
N ILE A 6 47.21 -27.74 -18.36
CA ILE A 6 46.93 -29.18 -18.42
C ILE A 6 45.43 -29.38 -18.16
N GLU A 7 44.72 -29.84 -19.18
CA GLU A 7 43.45 -30.57 -19.00
C GLU A 7 43.77 -32.07 -18.90
N GLN A 8 43.04 -32.83 -18.08
CA GLN A 8 42.66 -34.20 -18.41
C GLN A 8 41.24 -34.51 -17.89
N ARG A 9 40.63 -35.56 -18.45
CA ARG A 9 39.17 -35.77 -18.56
C ARG A 9 38.87 -37.27 -18.39
N ILE A 10 37.58 -37.62 -18.19
CA ILE A 10 36.99 -38.99 -18.24
C ILE A 10 37.48 -39.94 -17.08
N LEU A 11 36.73 -40.92 -16.53
CA LEU A 11 35.60 -41.69 -17.05
C LEU A 11 34.66 -42.33 -15.97
N TYR A 12 33.35 -42.26 -16.22
CA TYR A 12 32.22 -43.14 -15.83
C TYR A 12 32.33 -44.25 -14.73
N ARG A 13 31.28 -44.33 -13.89
CA ARG A 13 30.39 -45.50 -13.63
C ARG A 13 29.26 -45.10 -12.65
N SER A 14 28.02 -44.86 -13.09
CA SER A 14 26.93 -45.84 -13.33
C SER A 14 26.41 -46.57 -12.08
N PHE A 15 25.27 -46.13 -11.51
CA PHE A 15 24.41 -46.97 -10.68
C PHE A 15 22.92 -46.62 -10.84
N ALA A 16 22.18 -47.60 -11.36
CA ALA A 16 20.73 -47.80 -11.43
C ALA A 16 20.55 -49.33 -11.65
N PRO A 17 19.36 -49.97 -11.58
CA PRO A 17 18.00 -49.41 -11.65
C PRO A 17 16.94 -50.14 -10.76
N LYS A 18 15.64 -50.06 -11.16
CA LYS A 18 14.41 -50.75 -10.66
C LYS A 18 13.73 -50.00 -9.48
N ARG A 19 12.40 -49.89 -9.33
CA ARG A 19 11.17 -50.29 -10.10
C ARG A 19 10.00 -49.44 -9.53
N TRP A 20 8.81 -49.23 -10.13
CA TRP A 20 8.15 -49.66 -11.37
C TRP A 20 7.38 -48.44 -11.97
N ASP A 21 6.99 -48.52 -13.25
CA ASP A 21 5.96 -47.67 -13.87
C ASP A 21 4.53 -48.11 -13.54
N PHE A 22 3.53 -47.21 -13.64
CA PHE A 22 2.21 -47.58 -14.18
C PHE A 22 1.44 -46.38 -14.81
N ILE A 23 1.39 -46.40 -16.15
CA ILE A 23 0.37 -45.83 -17.05
C ILE A 23 0.19 -44.30 -17.13
N LYS A 24 0.84 -43.71 -18.16
CA LYS A 24 0.22 -42.74 -19.07
C LYS A 24 0.42 -43.19 -20.53
N SER A 25 -0.65 -43.62 -21.19
CA SER A 25 -0.90 -43.46 -22.64
C SER A 25 -2.16 -44.23 -23.04
N HIS A 26 -2.95 -43.65 -23.95
CA HIS A 26 -3.65 -44.35 -25.05
C HIS A 26 -4.21 -43.26 -25.98
N ILE A 27 -3.70 -43.21 -27.21
CA ILE A 27 -4.23 -42.42 -28.33
C ILE A 27 -4.56 -43.42 -29.45
N CYS A 28 -5.57 -43.10 -30.26
CA CYS A 28 -6.05 -43.85 -31.43
C CYS A 28 -6.60 -45.26 -31.17
N GLN A 29 -7.92 -45.44 -31.36
CA GLN A 29 -8.52 -45.88 -32.64
C GLN A 29 -10.02 -45.54 -32.66
N GLY A 30 -10.67 -45.56 -33.84
CA GLY A 30 -12.14 -45.71 -33.91
C GLY A 30 -12.97 -44.57 -34.53
N GLY A 31 -12.66 -44.14 -35.76
CA GLY A 31 -13.58 -43.30 -36.54
C GLY A 31 -14.47 -44.10 -37.50
N ARG A 32 -15.81 -44.12 -37.30
CA ARG A 32 -16.87 -44.04 -38.35
C ARG A 32 -18.29 -44.32 -37.82
N LYS A 33 -19.28 -43.74 -38.53
CA LYS A 33 -20.75 -43.76 -38.32
C LYS A 33 -21.19 -42.82 -37.17
N LEU A 34 -22.22 -41.97 -37.32
CA LEU A 34 -23.35 -42.02 -38.25
C LEU A 34 -23.78 -40.61 -38.73
N LYS A 35 -23.76 -40.35 -40.05
CA LYS A 35 -24.46 -39.18 -40.65
C LYS A 35 -25.94 -39.54 -40.84
N ARG A 36 -26.84 -38.81 -40.18
CA ARG A 36 -28.31 -38.64 -40.36
C ARG A 36 -28.80 -38.03 -39.03
N LYS A 37 -29.46 -36.86 -38.95
CA LYS A 37 -30.40 -36.23 -39.89
C LYS A 37 -30.14 -34.72 -39.96
N MET A 38 -30.04 -34.17 -41.16
CA MET A 38 -30.07 -32.72 -41.39
C MET A 38 -30.84 -32.46 -42.69
N LYS A 39 -32.11 -32.05 -42.54
CA LYS A 39 -33.08 -31.49 -43.52
C LYS A 39 -34.49 -31.75 -43.00
N ILE A 40 -35.43 -30.85 -43.35
CA ILE A 40 -36.86 -30.83 -42.94
C ILE A 40 -36.97 -30.42 -41.44
N ILE A 41 -37.56 -29.29 -41.02
CA ILE A 41 -38.60 -28.43 -41.63
C ILE A 41 -38.16 -26.95 -41.62
N LEU A 42 -38.40 -26.26 -42.73
CA LEU A 42 -38.47 -24.79 -42.84
C LEU A 42 -39.96 -24.40 -42.87
N THR A 43 -40.29 -23.14 -42.55
CA THR A 43 -41.60 -22.45 -42.72
C THR A 43 -42.58 -22.56 -41.54
N TYR A 44 -43.28 -21.44 -41.29
CA TYR A 44 -44.34 -21.17 -40.27
C TYR A 44 -43.83 -21.01 -38.82
N ILE A 45 -44.05 -19.91 -38.08
CA ILE A 45 -45.01 -18.77 -38.21
C ILE A 45 -44.40 -17.44 -37.71
N LEU A 46 -44.78 -16.32 -38.33
CA LEU A 46 -44.58 -14.94 -37.83
C LEU A 46 -45.56 -14.61 -36.68
N LEU A 47 -45.19 -13.63 -35.84
CA LEU A 47 -46.00 -12.89 -34.83
C LEU A 47 -45.80 -13.26 -33.35
N SER A 48 -44.73 -12.69 -32.77
CA SER A 48 -44.80 -12.06 -31.45
C SER A 48 -43.68 -11.03 -31.28
N VAL A 49 -43.93 -9.79 -31.73
CA VAL A 49 -43.10 -8.64 -31.33
C VAL A 49 -43.46 -8.32 -29.88
N ILE A 50 -42.57 -8.64 -28.95
CA ILE A 50 -42.56 -8.04 -27.61
C ILE A 50 -41.15 -7.54 -27.32
N PHE A 51 -41.09 -6.27 -26.94
CA PHE A 51 -39.90 -5.57 -26.46
C PHE A 51 -39.12 -6.40 -25.42
N CYS A 52 -37.83 -6.62 -25.66
CA CYS A 52 -36.86 -6.85 -24.59
C CYS A 52 -35.64 -5.96 -24.84
N SER A 53 -35.72 -4.74 -24.32
CA SER A 53 -34.66 -3.75 -24.41
C SER A 53 -33.47 -4.13 -23.55
N SER A 54 -32.27 -3.78 -24.02
CA SER A 54 -31.07 -3.57 -23.20
C SER A 54 -30.56 -4.76 -22.37
N CYS A 55 -29.71 -5.57 -23.00
CA CYS A 55 -28.56 -6.16 -22.31
C CYS A 55 -27.28 -5.66 -23.01
N GLY A 56 -27.03 -4.36 -22.91
CA GLY A 56 -25.74 -3.78 -23.25
C GLY A 56 -24.81 -3.90 -22.05
N ASP A 57 -23.59 -4.39 -22.28
CA ASP A 57 -22.55 -4.39 -21.26
C ASP A 57 -22.37 -2.98 -20.69
N LYS A 58 -22.47 -2.85 -19.36
CA LYS A 58 -22.14 -1.60 -18.66
C LYS A 58 -20.62 -1.45 -18.54
N SER A 59 -19.93 -1.30 -19.68
CA SER A 59 -18.66 -0.59 -19.69
C SER A 59 -18.94 0.85 -19.25
N ARG A 60 -18.68 1.11 -17.97
CA ARG A 60 -18.89 2.42 -17.35
C ARG A 60 -17.86 3.37 -17.97
N SER A 61 -18.27 4.12 -18.99
CA SER A 61 -17.40 5.08 -19.68
C SER A 61 -16.87 6.09 -18.67
N VAL A 62 -15.57 6.05 -18.39
CA VAL A 62 -14.89 7.04 -17.56
C VAL A 62 -14.98 8.38 -18.28
N ALA A 63 -15.70 9.34 -17.67
CA ALA A 63 -15.72 10.70 -18.15
C ALA A 63 -14.39 11.36 -17.77
N VAL A 64 -13.42 11.32 -18.69
CA VAL A 64 -12.18 12.10 -18.56
C VAL A 64 -12.53 13.57 -18.79
N ASN A 65 -12.96 14.25 -17.73
CA ASN A 65 -13.32 15.66 -17.79
C ASN A 65 -12.07 16.50 -18.09
N THR A 66 -12.09 17.23 -19.21
CA THR A 66 -10.99 18.09 -19.67
C THR A 66 -10.83 19.39 -18.88
N SER A 67 -11.71 19.66 -17.91
CA SER A 67 -11.60 20.75 -16.93
C SER A 67 -11.49 20.15 -15.53
N TYR A 68 -10.27 20.07 -15.01
CA TYR A 68 -10.03 19.77 -13.60
C TYR A 68 -10.19 21.09 -12.82
N GLU A 69 -11.26 21.18 -12.04
CA GLU A 69 -11.39 22.19 -10.98
C GLU A 69 -11.03 21.51 -9.66
N PRO A 70 -9.99 21.98 -8.93
CA PRO A 70 -9.63 21.43 -7.63
C PRO A 70 -10.79 21.62 -6.63
N PRO A 71 -10.92 20.74 -5.62
CA PRO A 71 -11.78 21.03 -4.48
C PRO A 71 -11.32 22.35 -3.81
N GLU A 72 -12.27 23.17 -3.35
CA GLU A 72 -11.95 24.49 -2.75
C GLU A 72 -11.10 24.37 -1.46
N GLU A 73 -11.21 23.26 -0.75
CA GLU A 73 -10.40 22.93 0.42
C GLU A 73 -9.97 21.46 0.37
N SER A 74 -8.73 21.16 0.79
CA SER A 74 -8.31 19.77 1.03
C SER A 74 -8.91 19.30 2.35
N PHE A 75 -9.62 18.18 2.31
CA PHE A 75 -10.30 17.63 3.49
C PHE A 75 -9.32 17.10 4.57
N CYS A 76 -8.05 16.84 4.23
CA CYS A 76 -6.96 16.64 5.21
C CYS A 76 -6.20 17.98 5.30
N GLU A 77 -6.73 18.97 6.03
CA GLU A 77 -6.16 20.32 6.13
C GLU A 77 -4.67 20.27 6.51
N ILE A 78 -3.79 20.81 5.65
CA ILE A 78 -2.35 20.89 5.89
C ILE A 78 -2.10 22.08 6.82
N THR A 79 -1.65 21.81 8.05
CA THR A 79 -1.35 22.85 9.05
C THR A 79 0.15 23.16 9.09
N ALA A 80 0.54 24.27 9.74
CA ALA A 80 1.95 24.64 9.87
C ALA A 80 2.82 23.54 10.49
N LEU A 81 2.27 22.74 11.42
CA LEU A 81 2.97 21.57 11.99
C LEU A 81 3.25 20.47 10.95
N ASP A 82 2.39 20.31 9.94
CA ASP A 82 2.60 19.30 8.90
C ASP A 82 3.82 19.63 8.01
N LEU A 83 4.19 20.91 7.95
CA LEU A 83 5.31 21.45 7.18
C LEU A 83 6.58 21.67 8.02
N ASP A 84 6.50 21.45 9.34
CA ASP A 84 7.63 21.66 10.23
C ASP A 84 8.66 20.53 10.07
N THR A 85 9.91 20.94 9.84
CA THR A 85 11.09 20.09 9.71
C THR A 85 12.21 20.53 10.66
N GLY A 86 11.91 21.48 11.56
CA GLY A 86 12.86 22.03 12.53
C GLY A 86 13.20 21.06 13.65
N GLU A 87 14.46 21.12 14.09
CA GLU A 87 15.00 20.31 15.20
C GLU A 87 15.19 21.15 16.49
N GLU A 88 14.64 22.37 16.53
CA GLU A 88 14.85 23.31 17.64
C GLU A 88 14.22 22.78 18.94
N GLY A 89 15.05 22.62 19.98
CA GLY A 89 14.61 22.07 21.26
C GLY A 89 14.29 20.56 21.24
N ALA A 90 14.64 19.85 20.17
CA ALA A 90 14.36 18.42 20.06
C ALA A 90 15.10 17.59 21.13
N LYS A 91 14.38 16.67 21.78
CA LYS A 91 14.93 15.74 22.78
C LYS A 91 15.47 14.50 22.06
N GLU A 92 16.75 14.15 22.22
CA GLU A 92 17.27 12.87 21.71
C GLU A 92 16.63 11.69 22.46
N VAL A 93 16.09 10.73 21.71
CA VAL A 93 15.60 9.44 22.23
C VAL A 93 16.76 8.44 22.14
N ALA A 94 17.46 8.25 23.26
CA ALA A 94 18.47 7.21 23.37
C ALA A 94 17.80 5.83 23.45
N PHE A 95 17.83 5.08 22.35
CA PHE A 95 17.42 3.68 22.36
C PHE A 95 18.39 2.84 23.19
N SER A 96 17.87 2.17 24.22
CA SER A 96 18.58 1.09 24.91
C SER A 96 18.51 -0.19 24.09
N GLU A 97 19.59 -0.98 24.06
CA GLU A 97 19.66 -2.29 23.39
C GLU A 97 18.79 -3.40 24.04
N GLU A 98 17.77 -3.02 24.84
CA GLU A 98 16.87 -3.95 25.54
C GLU A 98 15.48 -3.99 24.86
N ASP A 99 15.00 -5.21 24.59
CA ASP A 99 13.63 -5.51 24.14
C ASP A 99 12.60 -4.84 25.08
N GLY A 100 11.94 -3.78 24.61
CA GLY A 100 11.13 -2.94 25.49
C GLY A 100 10.09 -2.05 24.82
N VAL A 101 9.55 -1.13 25.63
CA VAL A 101 8.66 -0.06 25.16
C VAL A 101 9.27 1.29 25.52
N CYS A 102 9.53 2.10 24.51
CA CYS A 102 9.98 3.48 24.64
C CYS A 102 8.75 4.41 24.66
N ASP A 103 8.43 4.97 25.83
CA ASP A 103 7.26 5.81 26.05
C ASP A 103 7.53 7.31 25.83
N ILE A 104 6.74 7.93 24.96
CA ILE A 104 6.68 9.38 24.74
C ILE A 104 5.31 9.86 25.26
N THR A 105 5.30 10.45 26.44
CA THR A 105 4.08 10.87 27.19
C THR A 105 3.89 12.40 27.27
N GLU A 106 4.84 13.16 26.73
CA GLU A 106 4.79 14.61 26.60
C GLU A 106 4.78 15.01 25.13
N GLY A 107 4.13 16.13 24.80
CA GLY A 107 4.26 16.74 23.49
C GLY A 107 5.62 17.40 23.27
N GLY A 108 5.96 17.63 22.00
CA GLY A 108 7.21 18.26 21.58
C GLY A 108 7.96 17.48 20.50
N THR A 109 9.18 17.90 20.23
CA THR A 109 10.04 17.34 19.18
C THR A 109 11.06 16.36 19.75
N TYR A 110 11.25 15.24 19.07
CA TYR A 110 12.08 14.11 19.50
C TYR A 110 12.94 13.62 18.33
N VAL A 111 14.23 13.40 18.55
CA VAL A 111 15.12 12.78 17.54
C VAL A 111 15.23 11.29 17.84
N LEU A 112 14.82 10.45 16.89
CA LEU A 112 15.02 9.01 16.91
C LEU A 112 16.22 8.68 16.02
N LYS A 113 17.16 7.86 16.52
CA LYS A 113 18.44 7.60 15.85
C LYS A 113 19.04 6.26 16.27
N GLY A 114 19.56 5.51 15.29
CA GLY A 114 20.14 4.19 15.51
C GLY A 114 19.11 3.06 15.53
N ASP A 115 19.59 1.85 15.82
CA ASP A 115 18.78 0.64 15.86
C ASP A 115 18.08 0.47 17.22
N TYR A 116 16.83 -0.01 17.21
CA TYR A 116 16.05 -0.33 18.39
C TYR A 116 15.22 -1.60 18.19
N GLU A 117 15.45 -2.60 19.04
CA GLU A 117 14.58 -3.77 19.16
C GLU A 117 13.53 -3.48 20.25
N GLY A 118 12.31 -3.17 19.85
CA GLY A 118 11.24 -2.72 20.74
C GLY A 118 10.13 -1.94 20.06
N GLN A 119 9.21 -1.41 20.86
CA GLN A 119 8.09 -0.56 20.43
C GLN A 119 8.31 0.88 20.89
N VAL A 120 8.17 1.85 19.99
CA VAL A 120 7.96 3.26 20.36
C VAL A 120 6.47 3.48 20.57
N ARG A 121 6.07 4.02 21.72
CA ARG A 121 4.67 4.28 22.09
C ARG A 121 4.48 5.76 22.41
N ILE A 122 3.46 6.37 21.80
CA ILE A 122 3.09 7.78 22.02
C ILE A 122 1.74 7.84 22.76
N ASP A 123 1.72 8.50 23.92
CA ASP A 123 0.53 8.78 24.74
C ASP A 123 0.61 10.21 25.30
N ALA A 124 0.72 11.18 24.39
CA ALA A 124 0.90 12.61 24.65
C ALA A 124 -0.43 13.39 24.80
N LYS A 125 -1.56 12.69 24.92
CA LYS A 125 -2.91 13.25 25.14
C LYS A 125 -3.35 14.17 24.01
N GLU A 126 -3.50 15.47 24.29
CA GLU A 126 -3.93 16.50 23.34
C GLU A 126 -2.75 17.30 22.75
N TYR A 127 -1.50 16.95 23.12
CA TYR A 127 -0.33 17.64 22.62
C TYR A 127 0.20 17.00 21.32
N PRO A 128 0.78 17.77 20.40
CA PRO A 128 1.40 17.25 19.20
C PRO A 128 2.76 16.63 19.52
N VAL A 129 3.15 15.62 18.75
CA VAL A 129 4.48 14.99 18.82
C VAL A 129 5.13 15.02 17.45
N HIS A 130 6.39 15.45 17.40
CA HIS A 130 7.16 15.56 16.17
C HIS A 130 8.39 14.66 16.28
N LEU A 131 8.46 13.61 15.47
CA LEU A 131 9.58 12.68 15.43
C LEU A 131 10.49 13.02 14.24
N ILE A 132 11.69 13.50 14.54
CA ILE A 132 12.78 13.61 13.57
C ILE A 132 13.46 12.25 13.48
N LEU A 133 13.50 11.67 12.29
CA LEU A 133 14.08 10.36 12.03
C LEU A 133 15.48 10.54 11.42
N GLU A 134 16.53 10.23 12.18
CA GLU A 134 17.93 10.31 11.75
C GLU A 134 18.60 8.93 11.76
N ASN A 135 18.43 8.17 10.69
CA ASN A 135 18.86 6.77 10.58
C ASN A 135 18.29 5.90 11.72
N ALA A 136 17.01 6.10 12.04
CA ALA A 136 16.28 5.30 13.02
C ALA A 136 15.82 3.98 12.40
N ARG A 137 16.11 2.84 13.05
CA ARG A 137 15.58 1.52 12.66
C ARG A 137 14.88 0.87 13.85
N VAL A 138 13.55 0.92 13.87
CA VAL A 138 12.72 0.40 14.97
C VAL A 138 12.08 -0.93 14.56
N LYS A 139 12.38 -1.99 15.29
CA LYS A 139 11.89 -3.34 15.03
C LYS A 139 11.17 -3.90 16.25
N SER A 140 9.86 -4.08 16.16
CA SER A 140 9.05 -4.60 17.27
C SER A 140 8.72 -6.07 17.09
N TYR A 141 9.14 -6.89 18.06
CA TYR A 141 8.70 -8.28 18.18
C TYR A 141 7.29 -8.41 18.81
N HIS A 142 6.76 -7.34 19.41
CA HIS A 142 5.59 -7.38 20.29
C HIS A 142 4.61 -6.21 20.01
N GLY A 143 3.96 -6.22 18.85
CA GLY A 143 2.98 -5.22 18.45
C GLY A 143 3.47 -4.35 17.29
N PRO A 144 2.86 -3.17 17.10
CA PRO A 144 3.42 -2.13 16.21
C PRO A 144 4.86 -1.77 16.61
N ALA A 145 5.63 -1.30 15.64
CA ALA A 145 6.93 -0.63 15.85
C ALA A 145 6.74 0.80 16.36
N LEU A 146 5.74 1.51 15.83
CA LEU A 146 5.28 2.81 16.33
C LEU A 146 3.79 2.72 16.67
N HIS A 147 3.45 2.95 17.93
CA HIS A 147 2.10 2.82 18.48
C HIS A 147 1.61 4.14 19.09
N ILE A 148 0.78 4.87 18.37
CA ILE A 148 0.27 6.17 18.78
C ILE A 148 -1.12 5.98 19.38
N LEU A 149 -1.18 5.97 20.71
CA LEU A 149 -2.42 5.85 21.50
C LEU A 149 -3.14 7.18 21.63
N SER A 150 -2.40 8.26 21.91
CA SER A 150 -2.97 9.60 21.96
C SER A 150 -1.92 10.68 21.63
N ALA A 151 -2.32 11.62 20.79
CA ALA A 151 -1.70 12.92 20.50
C ALA A 151 -2.73 13.74 19.71
N SER A 152 -2.64 15.07 19.68
CA SER A 152 -3.46 15.85 18.73
C SER A 152 -3.05 15.63 17.28
N LYS A 153 -1.77 15.32 17.05
CA LYS A 153 -1.19 14.92 15.77
C LYS A 153 0.20 14.33 15.99
N VAL A 154 0.63 13.41 15.11
CA VAL A 154 2.05 13.00 15.02
C VAL A 154 2.64 13.36 13.66
N VAL A 155 3.81 13.99 13.65
CA VAL A 155 4.58 14.34 12.45
C VAL A 155 5.86 13.49 12.43
N LEU A 156 6.17 12.87 11.30
CA LEU A 156 7.38 12.06 11.07
C LEU A 156 8.23 12.75 10.00
N THR A 157 9.35 13.35 10.39
CA THR A 157 10.30 13.98 9.46
C THR A 157 11.41 13.00 9.13
N ALA A 158 11.47 12.53 7.88
CA ALA A 158 12.62 11.80 7.37
C ALA A 158 13.73 12.80 7.06
N LYS A 159 14.77 12.84 7.90
CA LYS A 159 15.86 13.83 7.78
C LYS A 159 16.65 13.65 6.48
N GLU A 160 17.04 14.76 5.86
CA GLU A 160 17.77 14.75 4.59
C GLU A 160 18.99 13.80 4.62
N GLY A 161 19.16 13.00 3.58
CA GLY A 161 20.29 12.07 3.46
C GLY A 161 20.25 10.85 4.38
N THR A 162 19.16 10.63 5.13
CA THR A 162 19.02 9.47 6.03
C THR A 162 18.08 8.41 5.46
N GLU A 163 18.26 7.15 5.91
CA GLU A 163 17.34 6.04 5.63
C GLU A 163 16.81 5.50 6.96
N ASN A 164 15.49 5.53 7.13
CA ASN A 164 14.79 5.18 8.35
C ASN A 164 13.88 3.98 8.12
N GLU A 165 13.67 3.14 9.14
CA GLU A 165 12.94 1.88 9.02
C GLU A 165 12.03 1.63 10.23
N PHE A 166 10.79 1.22 9.98
CA PHE A 166 9.90 0.64 10.99
C PHE A 166 9.46 -0.75 10.55
N GLN A 167 9.57 -1.74 11.44
CA GLN A 167 9.25 -3.14 11.15
C GLN A 167 8.50 -3.80 12.31
N ASP A 168 7.34 -4.42 12.04
CA ASP A 168 6.68 -5.32 12.99
C ASP A 168 7.06 -6.79 12.75
N SER A 169 6.91 -7.65 13.77
CA SER A 169 7.03 -9.10 13.61
C SER A 169 5.84 -9.66 12.82
N PRO A 170 6.04 -10.66 11.94
CA PRO A 170 4.92 -11.36 11.28
C PRO A 170 3.97 -12.06 12.27
N ASP A 171 4.44 -12.36 13.48
CA ASP A 171 3.60 -12.88 14.55
C ASP A 171 3.88 -12.24 15.91
N TYR A 172 2.82 -11.72 16.53
CA TYR A 172 2.75 -11.20 17.90
C TYR A 172 1.31 -11.35 18.43
N GLY A 173 1.11 -11.22 19.74
CA GLY A 173 -0.20 -11.42 20.40
C GLY A 173 -1.30 -10.45 19.95
N GLN A 174 -2.46 -10.48 20.63
CA GLN A 174 -3.49 -9.46 20.39
C GLN A 174 -2.99 -8.09 20.84
N ALA A 175 -2.76 -7.18 19.90
CA ALA A 175 -2.40 -5.78 20.14
C ALA A 175 -3.66 -4.86 20.18
N GLY A 176 -4.77 -5.34 20.75
CA GLY A 176 -6.06 -4.65 20.71
C GLY A 176 -6.52 -4.34 19.27
N ASP A 177 -6.96 -3.09 19.05
CA ASP A 177 -7.37 -2.57 17.74
C ASP A 177 -6.21 -2.44 16.74
N ALA A 178 -4.96 -2.40 17.21
CA ALA A 178 -3.80 -2.03 16.41
C ALA A 178 -3.65 -2.93 15.18
N ASN A 179 -3.59 -2.29 14.02
CA ASN A 179 -3.75 -2.97 12.73
C ASN A 179 -2.67 -2.65 11.68
N GLY A 180 -1.54 -2.05 12.08
CA GLY A 180 -0.33 -1.99 11.28
C GLY A 180 0.96 -1.81 12.09
N CYS A 181 2.09 -1.80 11.39
CA CYS A 181 3.44 -1.60 11.95
C CYS A 181 3.63 -0.19 12.53
N ILE A 182 3.16 0.83 11.81
CA ILE A 182 2.84 2.13 12.37
C ILE A 182 1.32 2.16 12.54
N TYR A 183 0.85 2.24 13.79
CA TYR A 183 -0.56 2.32 14.13
C TYR A 183 -0.87 3.60 14.91
N SER A 184 -1.95 4.30 14.53
CA SER A 184 -2.35 5.55 15.17
C SER A 184 -3.86 5.67 15.41
N GLU A 185 -4.21 6.17 16.59
CA GLU A 185 -5.57 6.64 16.90
C GLU A 185 -5.83 8.08 16.37
N THR A 186 -4.80 8.78 15.91
CA THR A 186 -4.83 10.21 15.50
C THR A 186 -4.13 10.47 14.15
N ASP A 187 -4.21 11.70 13.65
CA ASP A 187 -3.55 12.14 12.40
C ASP A 187 -2.04 11.84 12.38
N VAL A 188 -1.56 11.35 11.23
CA VAL A 188 -0.14 11.11 10.96
C VAL A 188 0.30 11.86 9.71
N SER A 189 1.32 12.70 9.85
CA SER A 189 1.96 13.43 8.75
C SER A 189 3.38 12.94 8.54
N ILE A 190 3.83 12.89 7.29
CA ILE A 190 5.18 12.48 6.90
C ILE A 190 5.75 13.56 5.97
N ASN A 191 6.93 14.10 6.31
CA ASN A 191 7.62 15.15 5.56
C ASN A 191 9.15 14.97 5.58
N GLY A 192 9.89 15.94 5.03
CA GLY A 192 11.34 15.87 4.90
C GLY A 192 11.80 15.07 3.68
N THR A 193 13.04 15.29 3.27
CA THR A 193 13.62 14.77 2.01
C THR A 193 14.37 13.44 2.15
N GLY A 194 14.39 12.86 3.36
CA GLY A 194 14.96 11.55 3.63
C GLY A 194 14.13 10.37 3.10
N SER A 195 14.58 9.17 3.44
CA SER A 195 13.87 7.92 3.14
C SER A 195 13.25 7.29 4.39
N LEU A 196 12.06 6.69 4.22
CA LEU A 196 11.32 5.97 5.24
C LEU A 196 10.75 4.65 4.69
N LEU A 197 11.20 3.54 5.25
CA LEU A 197 10.76 2.19 4.93
C LEU A 197 9.83 1.65 6.03
N ILE A 198 8.68 1.09 5.66
CA ILE A 198 7.68 0.56 6.60
C ILE A 198 7.30 -0.87 6.21
N TYR A 199 7.57 -1.82 7.10
CA TYR A 199 7.36 -3.26 6.93
C TYR A 199 6.25 -3.77 7.85
N GLY A 200 5.02 -3.80 7.34
CA GLY A 200 3.83 -4.38 7.97
C GLY A 200 3.75 -5.89 7.77
N ASN A 201 4.61 -6.64 8.44
CA ASN A 201 4.72 -8.09 8.33
C ASN A 201 3.53 -8.85 8.96
N LYS A 202 2.82 -8.28 9.93
CA LYS A 202 1.59 -8.90 10.49
C LYS A 202 0.31 -8.48 9.78
N LYS A 203 0.13 -7.16 9.57
CA LYS A 203 -1.12 -6.59 9.02
C LYS A 203 -0.78 -5.49 8.00
N SER A 204 -1.20 -4.25 8.25
CA SER A 204 -0.91 -3.12 7.37
C SER A 204 0.46 -2.53 7.69
N ALA A 205 1.06 -1.73 6.80
CA ALA A 205 2.31 -1.04 7.12
C ALA A 205 2.02 0.23 7.96
N LEU A 206 1.27 1.17 7.38
CA LEU A 206 0.77 2.36 8.06
C LEU A 206 -0.75 2.27 8.16
N SER A 207 -1.30 2.48 9.35
CA SER A 207 -2.75 2.51 9.55
C SER A 207 -3.17 3.46 10.67
N THR A 208 -4.05 4.40 10.35
CA THR A 208 -4.61 5.37 11.32
C THR A 208 -6.13 5.37 11.34
N LYS A 209 -6.72 5.80 12.47
CA LYS A 209 -8.12 6.21 12.56
C LYS A 209 -8.39 7.63 12.03
N GLY A 210 -7.39 8.51 11.95
CA GLY A 210 -7.51 9.88 11.41
C GLY A 210 -7.13 10.00 9.92
N CYS A 211 -6.49 11.11 9.56
CA CYS A 211 -5.85 11.38 8.27
C CYS A 211 -4.42 10.82 8.18
N VAL A 212 -3.98 10.43 6.97
CA VAL A 212 -2.55 10.34 6.62
C VAL A 212 -2.19 11.44 5.64
N LYS A 213 -1.12 12.17 5.91
CA LYS A 213 -0.52 13.14 4.97
C LYS A 213 0.91 12.70 4.65
N VAL A 214 1.23 12.55 3.38
CA VAL A 214 2.63 12.38 2.92
C VAL A 214 2.93 13.60 2.06
N LEU A 215 3.79 14.49 2.54
CA LEU A 215 4.01 15.81 1.94
C LEU A 215 5.33 15.94 1.20
N GLU A 216 6.33 15.13 1.57
CA GLU A 216 7.65 15.06 0.93
C GLU A 216 8.24 13.64 1.14
N GLY A 217 9.45 13.41 0.63
CA GLY A 217 10.28 12.26 0.99
C GLY A 217 10.11 11.02 0.12
N LYS A 218 10.94 10.00 0.43
CA LYS A 218 11.02 8.71 -0.29
C LYS A 218 10.48 7.59 0.57
N ILE A 219 9.23 7.20 0.32
CA ILE A 219 8.47 6.34 1.20
C ILE A 219 8.33 4.95 0.56
N GLY A 220 8.88 3.92 1.21
CA GLY A 220 8.77 2.53 0.80
C GLY A 220 7.87 1.74 1.75
N VAL A 221 6.83 1.10 1.22
CA VAL A 221 5.81 0.39 2.02
C VAL A 221 5.68 -1.06 1.56
N GLN A 222 5.81 -2.01 2.49
CA GLN A 222 5.52 -3.42 2.26
C GLN A 222 4.56 -3.95 3.33
N SER A 223 3.50 -4.67 2.94
CA SER A 223 2.54 -5.20 3.93
C SER A 223 1.82 -6.50 3.57
N LYS A 224 1.41 -7.25 4.59
CA LYS A 224 0.56 -8.46 4.46
C LYS A 224 -0.93 -8.16 4.28
N LYS A 225 -1.38 -6.97 4.64
CA LYS A 225 -2.78 -6.56 4.54
C LYS A 225 -2.91 -5.30 3.68
N ASP A 226 -3.16 -4.14 4.27
CA ASP A 226 -3.31 -2.90 3.51
C ASP A 226 -1.97 -2.14 3.52
N GLY A 227 -1.56 -1.45 2.47
CA GLY A 227 -0.28 -0.71 2.45
C GLY A 227 -0.35 0.50 3.38
N ILE A 228 -1.04 1.54 2.92
CA ILE A 228 -1.41 2.71 3.72
C ILE A 228 -2.92 2.69 3.93
N ARG A 229 -3.34 2.84 5.20
CA ARG A 229 -4.74 2.89 5.60
C ARG A 229 -5.06 4.12 6.45
N ALA A 230 -6.15 4.79 6.14
CA ALA A 230 -6.74 5.85 6.98
C ALA A 230 -8.26 5.65 7.07
N ASN A 231 -8.93 6.24 8.07
CA ASN A 231 -10.40 6.25 8.09
C ASN A 231 -11.00 7.62 7.77
N ASP A 232 -10.28 8.73 7.94
CA ASP A 232 -10.85 10.06 7.65
C ASP A 232 -10.43 10.55 6.26
N GLY A 233 -9.16 10.38 5.89
CA GLY A 233 -8.69 10.55 4.52
C GLY A 233 -7.18 10.38 4.32
N ILE A 234 -6.73 10.51 3.08
CA ILE A 234 -5.31 10.44 2.70
C ILE A 234 -4.98 11.60 1.76
N PHE A 235 -3.89 12.33 2.04
CA PHE A 235 -3.29 13.31 1.14
C PHE A 235 -1.86 12.90 0.77
N LEU A 236 -1.52 12.90 -0.52
CA LEU A 236 -0.23 12.46 -1.05
C LEU A 236 0.40 13.53 -1.97
N SER A 237 1.59 14.00 -1.60
CA SER A 237 2.51 14.83 -2.37
C SER A 237 3.99 14.38 -2.20
N PRO A 238 4.32 13.07 -2.15
CA PRO A 238 5.69 12.59 -1.88
C PRO A 238 6.69 13.02 -2.97
N GLU A 239 8.00 12.86 -2.75
CA GLU A 239 8.94 12.81 -3.88
C GLU A 239 8.73 11.47 -4.63
N GLU A 240 8.82 10.37 -3.89
CA GLU A 240 8.53 9.02 -4.38
C GLU A 240 7.82 8.18 -3.31
N LEU A 241 6.77 7.47 -3.68
CA LEU A 241 6.04 6.52 -2.84
C LEU A 241 5.91 5.18 -3.57
N GLU A 242 6.51 4.12 -3.03
CA GLU A 242 6.33 2.75 -3.51
C GLU A 242 5.55 1.91 -2.50
N VAL A 243 4.42 1.35 -2.90
CA VAL A 243 3.55 0.52 -2.06
C VAL A 243 3.41 -0.89 -2.64
N LYS A 244 3.75 -1.90 -1.85
CA LYS A 244 3.59 -3.34 -2.17
C LYS A 244 2.76 -4.02 -1.08
N SER A 245 1.55 -4.46 -1.38
CA SER A 245 0.63 -5.04 -0.39
C SER A 245 -0.01 -6.34 -0.87
N GLU A 246 -0.08 -7.36 -0.01
CA GLU A 246 -0.83 -8.60 -0.32
C GLU A 246 -2.37 -8.38 -0.28
N GLY A 247 -2.85 -7.32 0.37
CA GLY A 247 -4.23 -6.83 0.29
C GLY A 247 -4.36 -5.58 -0.59
N ASN A 248 -4.91 -4.48 -0.05
CA ASN A 248 -5.11 -3.24 -0.81
C ASN A 248 -3.90 -2.31 -0.67
N GLY A 249 -3.53 -1.58 -1.72
CA GLY A 249 -2.37 -0.70 -1.69
C GLY A 249 -2.58 0.51 -0.80
N ILE A 250 -3.37 1.47 -1.27
CA ILE A 250 -3.75 2.69 -0.55
C ILE A 250 -5.26 2.65 -0.34
N VAL A 251 -5.70 2.74 0.91
CA VAL A 251 -7.11 2.53 1.26
C VAL A 251 -7.61 3.53 2.29
N THR A 252 -8.78 4.08 2.03
CA THR A 252 -9.54 4.84 3.02
C THR A 252 -10.78 4.07 3.46
N ARG A 253 -11.34 4.48 4.59
CA ARG A 253 -12.64 4.04 5.09
C ARG A 253 -13.51 5.27 5.36
N LYS A 254 -14.73 5.07 5.84
CA LYS A 254 -15.55 6.11 6.47
C LYS A 254 -15.71 5.69 7.92
N SER A 255 -15.35 6.55 8.87
CA SER A 255 -15.55 6.29 10.30
C SER A 255 -15.86 7.59 11.05
N GLY A 256 -16.48 7.49 12.23
CA GLY A 256 -16.91 8.67 12.97
C GLY A 256 -18.08 9.41 12.31
N LYS A 257 -18.29 10.67 12.71
CA LYS A 257 -19.34 11.55 12.16
C LYS A 257 -18.86 12.33 10.93
N ASP A 258 -17.57 12.64 10.89
CA ASP A 258 -16.99 13.60 9.94
C ASP A 258 -15.99 12.95 8.96
N GLY A 259 -15.59 11.68 9.20
CA GLY A 259 -14.67 10.93 8.35
C GLY A 259 -15.26 10.57 7.00
N LYS A 260 -14.98 11.40 5.99
CA LYS A 260 -15.50 11.27 4.62
C LYS A 260 -14.78 10.20 3.80
N GLY A 261 -13.55 9.83 4.16
CA GLY A 261 -12.78 8.78 3.50
C GLY A 261 -12.22 9.18 2.15
N PHE A 262 -11.94 10.46 1.91
CA PHE A 262 -11.42 10.96 0.65
C PHE A 262 -9.94 10.59 0.45
N LEU A 263 -9.50 10.56 -0.79
CA LEU A 263 -8.08 10.45 -1.15
C LEU A 263 -7.73 11.55 -2.16
N GLU A 264 -6.75 12.38 -1.81
CA GLU A 264 -6.14 13.34 -2.73
C GLU A 264 -4.69 12.95 -3.01
N ALA A 265 -4.30 12.91 -4.28
CA ALA A 265 -2.91 12.85 -4.73
C ALA A 265 -2.62 14.09 -5.58
N CYS A 266 -1.63 14.87 -5.16
CA CYS A 266 -1.21 16.13 -5.72
C CYS A 266 0.32 16.19 -5.71
N GLY A 267 0.97 15.85 -6.84
CA GLY A 267 2.43 15.79 -6.90
C GLY A 267 3.04 14.40 -6.65
N GLY A 268 4.31 14.28 -7.02
CA GLY A 268 5.12 13.09 -6.73
C GLY A 268 5.01 11.93 -7.72
N LYS A 269 5.87 10.93 -7.54
CA LYS A 269 5.84 9.65 -8.25
C LYS A 269 5.28 8.57 -7.31
N ILE A 270 4.13 8.00 -7.63
CA ILE A 270 3.41 7.04 -6.79
C ILE A 270 3.25 5.72 -7.54
N SER A 271 3.84 4.65 -7.00
CA SER A 271 3.79 3.29 -7.56
C SER A 271 3.13 2.34 -6.57
N VAL A 272 2.06 1.65 -6.99
CA VAL A 272 1.26 0.79 -6.10
C VAL A 272 0.98 -0.55 -6.76
N VAL A 273 1.45 -1.62 -6.12
CA VAL A 273 1.20 -3.02 -6.51
C VAL A 273 0.46 -3.73 -5.38
N ALA A 274 -0.77 -4.18 -5.65
CA ALA A 274 -1.68 -4.71 -4.64
C ALA A 274 -2.32 -6.05 -5.03
N GLY A 275 -2.38 -6.98 -4.08
CA GLY A 275 -3.09 -8.26 -4.22
C GLY A 275 -4.62 -8.12 -4.28
N LYS A 276 -5.16 -6.92 -4.05
CA LYS A 276 -6.58 -6.57 -4.19
C LYS A 276 -6.73 -5.32 -5.06
N ASN A 277 -7.17 -4.20 -4.49
CA ASN A 277 -7.27 -2.93 -5.21
C ASN A 277 -5.98 -2.12 -4.97
N ALA A 278 -5.39 -1.51 -5.99
CA ALA A 278 -4.23 -0.64 -5.77
C ALA A 278 -4.65 0.63 -5.03
N VAL A 279 -5.70 1.32 -5.47
CA VAL A 279 -6.36 2.39 -4.72
C VAL A 279 -7.81 2.01 -4.40
N LEU A 280 -8.24 2.17 -3.15
CA LEU A 280 -9.63 2.02 -2.72
C LEU A 280 -10.04 3.19 -1.83
N SER A 281 -10.64 4.21 -2.43
CA SER A 281 -11.25 5.32 -1.70
C SER A 281 -12.66 4.93 -1.24
N ALA A 282 -12.98 5.14 0.04
CA ALA A 282 -14.34 5.08 0.54
C ALA A 282 -15.11 6.37 0.24
N GLY A 283 -14.44 7.49 0.03
CA GLY A 283 -15.04 8.78 -0.32
C GLY A 283 -14.72 9.16 -1.77
N ASP A 284 -14.40 10.43 -1.96
CA ASP A 284 -13.95 10.98 -3.24
C ASP A 284 -12.50 10.56 -3.53
N LEU A 285 -12.10 10.63 -4.81
CA LEU A 285 -10.75 10.37 -5.29
C LEU A 285 -10.34 11.48 -6.26
N PHE A 286 -9.40 12.32 -5.82
CA PHE A 286 -8.86 13.44 -6.58
C PHE A 286 -7.38 13.20 -6.88
N ILE A 287 -7.02 13.23 -8.16
CA ILE A 287 -5.66 12.97 -8.65
C ILE A 287 -5.26 14.09 -9.60
N ARG A 288 -4.16 14.77 -9.27
CA ARG A 288 -3.55 15.84 -10.07
C ARG A 288 -2.03 15.89 -9.90
N ASP A 289 -1.36 16.49 -10.88
CA ASP A 289 0.04 16.92 -10.89
C ASP A 289 1.08 15.84 -10.49
N CYS A 290 0.70 14.56 -10.52
CA CYS A 290 1.47 13.41 -10.06
C CYS A 290 1.66 12.35 -11.14
N SER A 291 2.61 11.42 -10.95
CA SER A 291 2.85 10.27 -11.83
C SER A 291 2.50 8.97 -11.13
N LEU A 292 1.39 8.36 -11.52
CA LEU A 292 0.83 7.14 -10.95
C LEU A 292 1.12 5.90 -11.80
N THR A 293 1.62 4.86 -11.16
CA THR A 293 1.65 3.48 -11.68
C THR A 293 0.85 2.59 -10.74
N LEU A 294 -0.39 2.28 -11.10
CA LEU A 294 -1.30 1.49 -10.27
C LEU A 294 -1.45 0.08 -10.86
N LYS A 295 -1.40 -0.95 -10.01
CA LYS A 295 -1.61 -2.34 -10.38
C LYS A 295 -2.30 -3.14 -9.27
N GLY A 296 -3.61 -3.24 -9.34
CA GLY A 296 -4.40 -4.14 -8.48
C GLY A 296 -4.81 -5.43 -9.19
N ILE A 297 -4.97 -6.52 -8.45
CA ILE A 297 -5.57 -7.76 -8.98
C ILE A 297 -7.08 -7.61 -9.20
N LEU A 298 -7.76 -6.80 -8.37
CA LEU A 298 -9.21 -6.55 -8.47
C LEU A 298 -9.53 -5.28 -9.26
N SER A 299 -8.86 -4.17 -8.94
CA SER A 299 -8.89 -2.94 -9.74
C SER A 299 -7.67 -2.05 -9.42
N ASP A 300 -7.29 -1.22 -10.38
CA ASP A 300 -6.20 -0.25 -10.17
C ASP A 300 -6.65 0.91 -9.26
N TYR A 301 -7.91 1.33 -9.41
CA TYR A 301 -8.56 2.27 -8.50
C TYR A 301 -10.06 1.95 -8.36
N SER A 302 -10.66 2.40 -7.26
CA SER A 302 -12.10 2.41 -7.01
C SER A 302 -12.42 3.50 -5.98
N CYS A 303 -13.54 4.20 -6.15
CA CYS A 303 -14.07 5.17 -5.20
C CYS A 303 -15.60 5.02 -5.08
N GLU A 304 -16.17 5.43 -3.93
CA GLU A 304 -17.63 5.50 -3.76
C GLU A 304 -18.18 6.90 -4.10
N GLY A 305 -17.36 7.94 -3.94
CA GLY A 305 -17.71 9.34 -4.19
C GLY A 305 -17.32 9.83 -5.58
N GLU A 306 -17.03 11.12 -5.71
CA GLU A 306 -16.57 11.75 -6.95
C GLU A 306 -15.18 11.23 -7.36
N LEU A 307 -14.97 11.09 -8.66
CA LEU A 307 -13.67 10.76 -9.26
C LEU A 307 -13.25 11.91 -10.18
N LYS A 308 -12.13 12.59 -9.87
CA LYS A 308 -11.46 13.47 -10.84
C LYS A 308 -9.99 13.09 -10.94
N ILE A 309 -9.57 12.70 -12.14
CA ILE A 309 -8.18 12.39 -12.48
C ILE A 309 -7.77 13.37 -13.59
N GLN A 310 -6.76 14.20 -13.34
CA GLN A 310 -6.19 15.05 -14.36
C GLN A 310 -5.46 14.19 -15.40
N LYS A 311 -5.76 14.43 -16.68
CA LYS A 311 -5.20 13.68 -17.81
C LYS A 311 -3.66 13.64 -17.75
N GLY A 312 -3.11 12.44 -17.91
CA GLY A 312 -1.67 12.20 -17.91
C GLY A 312 -1.08 11.84 -16.54
N CYS A 313 -1.87 11.88 -15.46
CA CYS A 313 -1.38 11.43 -14.15
C CYS A 313 -1.18 9.91 -14.09
N ILE A 314 -2.06 9.11 -14.72
CA ILE A 314 -1.90 7.66 -14.79
C ILE A 314 -1.03 7.31 -15.99
N ALA A 315 0.11 6.67 -15.72
CA ALA A 315 1.00 6.14 -16.74
C ALA A 315 0.37 4.90 -17.41
N ASN A 316 -0.59 5.12 -18.32
CA ASN A 316 -1.11 4.24 -19.38
C ASN A 316 -2.40 4.79 -20.07
N GLU A 317 -2.87 6.00 -19.76
CA GLU A 317 -4.05 6.66 -20.41
C GLU A 317 -3.72 7.54 -21.63
#